data_AF-A0A952LYI7-F1
#
_entry.id   AF-A0A952LYI7-F1
#
_cell.length_a   1.000
_cell.length_b   1.000
_cell.length_c   1.000
_cell.angle_alpha   90.00
_cell.angle_beta   90.00
_cell.angle_gamma   90.00
#
_symmetry.space_group_name_H-M   'P 1'
#
loop_
_entity.id
_entity.type
_entity.pdbx_description
1 polymer ?
#
loop_
_entity_poly.entity_id
_entity_poly.type
_entity_poly.pdbx_seq_one_letter_code
_entity_poly.pdbx_strand_id
1 'polypeptide(L)'
;MKVYSSIYSEFYYYQEENLFKHNWLSTSENFLEEEFKTEMMNYLEEVKKYKPSFVLINAQKLQFVVRSELKAWIDNNIAIQVNKILIRIAFLMPSALISQLSIEQAMEARESAKLRVRFFKDENLAINWLKNTYGGK
;
A
#
# COMPACT_ATOMS: atom_id res chain seq x y z
N MET A 1 -13.35 -6.03 8.71
CA MET A 1 -12.92 -6.28 10.11
C MET A 1 -11.52 -5.69 10.34
N LYS A 2 -11.21 -5.21 11.55
CA LYS A 2 -9.84 -4.87 11.93
C LYS A 2 -9.08 -6.17 12.20
N VAL A 3 -7.91 -6.35 11.57
CA VAL A 3 -7.12 -7.59 11.67
C VAL A 3 -5.78 -7.39 12.36
N TYR A 4 -5.33 -6.14 12.46
CA TYR A 4 -4.12 -5.76 13.15
C TYR A 4 -4.22 -4.31 13.62
N SER A 5 -3.58 -4.00 14.74
CA SER A 5 -3.49 -2.65 15.29
C SER A 5 -2.18 -2.53 16.07
N SER A 6 -1.45 -1.45 15.83
CA SER A 6 -0.31 -1.04 16.64
C SER A 6 -0.44 0.46 16.96
N ILE A 7 0.57 1.01 17.63
CA ILE A 7 0.67 2.46 17.78
C ILE A 7 1.01 3.15 16.46
N TYR A 8 1.49 2.43 15.44
CA TYR A 8 1.98 2.98 14.18
C TYR A 8 1.02 2.81 13.01
N SER A 9 0.26 1.72 12.98
CA SER A 9 -0.64 1.44 11.88
C SER A 9 -1.84 0.57 12.28
N GLU A 10 -2.84 0.58 11.43
CA GLU A 10 -4.00 -0.30 11.55
C GLU A 10 -4.28 -1.00 10.23
N PHE A 11 -4.59 -2.29 10.30
CA PHE A 11 -4.99 -3.06 9.13
C PHE A 11 -6.44 -3.51 9.23
N TYR A 12 -7.13 -3.43 8.11
CA TYR A 12 -8.51 -3.86 7.96
C TYR A 12 -8.62 -4.78 6.76
N TYR A 13 -9.32 -5.89 6.91
CA TYR A 13 -9.69 -6.76 5.80
C TYR A 13 -11.20 -6.72 5.58
N TYR A 14 -11.59 -6.41 4.36
CA TYR A 14 -12.97 -6.36 3.89
C TYR A 14 -13.18 -7.52 2.91
N GLN A 15 -13.74 -8.62 3.43
CA GLN A 15 -13.81 -9.89 2.72
C GLN A 15 -14.68 -9.82 1.46
N GLU A 16 -15.83 -9.15 1.54
CA GLU A 16 -16.78 -9.03 0.41
C GLU A 16 -16.14 -8.31 -0.78
N GLU A 17 -15.30 -7.32 -0.52
CA GLU A 17 -14.63 -6.56 -1.57
C GLU A 17 -13.21 -7.04 -1.88
N ASN A 18 -12.79 -8.14 -1.21
CA ASN A 18 -11.45 -8.69 -1.30
C ASN A 18 -10.36 -7.60 -1.17
N LEU A 19 -10.61 -6.67 -0.23
CA LEU A 19 -9.86 -5.44 -0.04
C LEU A 19 -9.17 -5.46 1.32
N PHE A 20 -7.88 -5.16 1.31
CA PHE A 20 -7.11 -4.92 2.51
C PHE A 20 -6.73 -3.45 2.61
N LYS A 21 -7.02 -2.81 3.73
CA LYS A 21 -6.71 -1.41 3.99
C LYS A 21 -5.63 -1.32 5.06
N HIS A 22 -4.55 -0.62 4.76
CA HIS A 22 -3.46 -0.32 5.68
C HIS A 22 -3.47 1.19 5.93
N ASN A 23 -3.72 1.61 7.17
CA ASN A 23 -3.65 3.01 7.57
C ASN A 23 -2.41 3.27 8.40
N TRP A 24 -1.53 4.15 7.92
CA TRP A 24 -0.45 4.71 8.73
C TRP A 24 -1.00 5.77 9.69
N LEU A 25 -0.46 5.80 10.91
CA LEU A 25 -0.76 6.78 11.94
C LEU A 25 0.37 7.83 12.04
N SER A 26 0.06 8.99 12.61
CA SER A 26 0.99 10.13 12.71
C SER A 26 2.17 9.90 13.65
N THR A 27 2.04 8.94 14.56
CA THR A 27 3.10 8.43 15.45
C THR A 27 4.30 7.84 14.71
N SER A 28 4.18 7.59 13.41
CA SER A 28 5.26 7.12 12.53
C SER A 28 6.44 8.07 12.37
N GLU A 29 6.33 9.34 12.81
CA GLU A 29 7.45 10.30 12.78
C GLU A 29 8.69 9.79 13.55
N ASN A 30 8.47 9.02 14.61
CA ASN A 30 9.54 8.52 15.49
C ASN A 30 9.99 7.09 15.17
N PHE A 31 9.66 6.55 14.00
CA PHE A 31 10.04 5.19 13.64
C PHE A 31 11.55 4.97 13.74
N LEU A 32 11.96 3.98 14.55
CA LEU A 32 13.24 3.32 14.33
C LEU A 32 13.09 2.39 13.11
N GLU A 33 14.17 2.24 12.33
CA GLU A 33 14.16 1.42 11.12
C GLU A 33 13.69 -0.02 11.39
N GLU A 34 14.09 -0.61 12.52
CA GLU A 34 13.72 -1.97 12.90
C GLU A 34 12.23 -2.11 13.27
N GLU A 35 11.64 -1.06 13.83
CA GLU A 35 10.19 -1.02 14.10
C GLU A 35 9.42 -0.93 12.78
N PHE A 36 9.88 -0.12 11.83
CA PHE A 36 9.30 -0.06 10.50
C PHE A 36 9.40 -1.42 9.79
N LYS A 37 10.55 -2.10 9.86
CA LYS A 37 10.70 -3.45 9.28
C LYS A 37 9.73 -4.44 9.92
N THR A 38 9.58 -4.40 11.24
CA THR A 38 8.63 -5.25 11.97
C THR A 38 7.20 -4.97 11.51
N GLU A 39 6.82 -3.71 11.36
CA GLU A 39 5.49 -3.32 10.87
C GLU A 39 5.23 -3.83 9.45
N MET A 40 6.23 -3.74 8.58
CA MET A 40 6.16 -4.26 7.21
C MET A 40 6.10 -5.78 7.15
N MET A 41 6.74 -6.48 8.09
CA MET A 41 6.62 -7.94 8.22
C MET A 41 5.21 -8.34 8.69
N ASN A 42 4.64 -7.63 9.67
CA ASN A 42 3.24 -7.83 10.09
C ASN A 42 2.28 -7.62 8.92
N TYR A 43 2.50 -6.57 8.11
CA TYR A 43 1.74 -6.33 6.89
C TYR A 43 1.83 -7.51 5.92
N LEU A 44 3.04 -8.04 5.69
CA LEU A 44 3.24 -9.19 4.81
C LEU A 44 2.52 -10.44 5.31
N GLU A 45 2.57 -10.72 6.61
CA GLU A 45 1.89 -11.86 7.23
C GLU A 45 0.38 -11.80 7.04
N GLU A 46 -0.24 -10.66 7.31
CA GLU A 46 -1.68 -10.49 7.15
C GLU A 46 -2.10 -10.54 5.67
N VAL A 47 -1.30 -9.99 4.74
CA VAL A 47 -1.56 -10.13 3.30
C VAL A 47 -1.44 -11.59 2.86
N LYS A 48 -0.45 -12.36 3.36
CA LYS A 48 -0.33 -13.79 3.04
C LYS A 48 -1.48 -14.62 3.60
N LYS A 49 -1.99 -14.25 4.78
CA LYS A 49 -3.09 -14.92 5.47
C LYS A 49 -4.42 -14.72 4.75
N TYR A 50 -4.77 -13.48 4.42
CA TYR A 50 -6.06 -13.18 3.79
C TYR A 50 -6.04 -13.23 2.26
N LYS A 51 -4.86 -13.16 1.65
CA LYS A 51 -4.65 -13.15 0.19
C LYS A 51 -5.57 -12.16 -0.55
N PRO A 52 -5.57 -10.88 -0.16
CA PRO A 52 -6.44 -9.89 -0.78
C PRO A 52 -6.10 -9.69 -2.26
N SER A 53 -7.10 -9.38 -3.10
CA SER A 53 -6.84 -8.98 -4.49
C SER A 53 -6.37 -7.52 -4.57
N PHE A 54 -6.84 -6.69 -3.64
CA PHE A 54 -6.66 -5.25 -3.64
C PHE A 54 -6.11 -4.76 -2.32
N VAL A 55 -5.20 -3.78 -2.39
CA VAL A 55 -4.74 -3.06 -1.20
C VAL A 55 -4.93 -1.56 -1.37
N LEU A 56 -5.46 -0.92 -0.33
CA LEU A 56 -5.45 0.52 -0.14
C LEU A 56 -4.47 0.87 0.99
N ILE A 57 -3.40 1.58 0.68
CA ILE A 57 -2.41 2.07 1.66
C ILE A 57 -2.67 3.55 1.88
N ASN A 58 -3.17 3.92 3.06
CA ASN A 58 -3.29 5.30 3.48
C ASN A 58 -2.01 5.77 4.16
N ALA A 59 -1.20 6.51 3.39
CA ALA A 59 0.06 7.09 3.81
C ALA A 59 -0.02 8.62 3.98
N GLN A 60 -1.22 9.21 4.04
CA GLN A 60 -1.39 10.66 4.23
C GLN A 60 -0.82 11.15 5.57
N LYS A 61 -0.80 10.27 6.59
CA LYS A 61 -0.24 10.56 7.91
C LYS A 61 1.14 9.95 8.12
N LEU A 62 1.72 9.28 7.12
CA LEU A 62 3.06 8.71 7.22
C LEU A 62 4.08 9.86 7.21
N GLN A 63 4.82 10.02 8.30
CA GLN A 63 5.87 11.05 8.44
C GLN A 63 7.29 10.46 8.31
N PHE A 64 7.39 9.16 8.08
CA PHE A 64 8.67 8.46 8.00
C PHE A 64 9.30 8.54 6.60
N VAL A 65 10.59 8.87 6.56
CA VAL A 65 11.37 8.96 5.31
C VAL A 65 12.04 7.62 5.01
N VAL A 66 11.55 6.93 3.98
CA VAL A 66 12.14 5.66 3.51
C VAL A 66 13.41 5.97 2.70
N ARG A 67 14.58 5.66 3.28
CA ARG A 67 15.89 5.79 2.62
C ARG A 67 16.12 4.67 1.59
N SER A 68 17.11 4.86 0.72
CA SER A 68 17.42 3.94 -0.39
C SER A 68 17.69 2.51 0.07
N GLU A 69 18.43 2.33 1.16
CA GLU A 69 18.78 1.02 1.73
C GLU A 69 17.54 0.28 2.22
N LEU A 70 16.67 1.01 2.93
CA LEU A 70 15.41 0.47 3.42
C LEU A 70 14.44 0.16 2.27
N LYS A 71 14.43 0.98 1.22
CA LYS A 71 13.67 0.69 0.00
C LYS A 71 14.11 -0.62 -0.65
N ALA A 72 15.42 -0.86 -0.77
CA ALA A 72 15.94 -2.12 -1.30
C ALA A 72 15.51 -3.32 -0.43
N TRP A 73 15.50 -3.14 0.90
CA TRP A 73 14.97 -4.15 1.81
C TRP A 73 13.48 -4.42 1.59
N ILE A 74 12.64 -3.38 1.44
CA ILE A 74 11.20 -3.52 1.16
C ILE A 74 11.01 -4.29 -0.16
N ASP A 75 11.74 -3.91 -1.20
CA ASP A 75 11.61 -4.52 -2.53
C ASP A 75 11.94 -6.03 -2.47
N ASN A 76 13.02 -6.40 -1.77
CA ASN A 76 13.48 -7.78 -1.66
C ASN A 76 12.64 -8.68 -0.74
N ASN A 77 12.13 -8.15 0.38
CA ASN A 77 11.48 -8.95 1.41
C ASN A 77 9.95 -8.89 1.33
N ILE A 78 9.41 -7.73 0.96
CA ILE A 78 7.97 -7.47 1.01
C ILE A 78 7.38 -7.45 -0.39
N ALA A 79 7.86 -6.56 -1.27
CA ALA A 79 7.22 -6.31 -2.56
C ALA A 79 7.18 -7.57 -3.43
N ILE A 80 8.27 -8.34 -3.52
CA ILE A 80 8.30 -9.59 -4.30
C ILE A 80 7.18 -10.57 -3.88
N GLN A 81 6.89 -10.67 -2.58
CA GLN A 81 5.88 -11.59 -2.06
C GLN A 81 4.47 -11.03 -2.28
N VAL A 82 4.27 -9.75 -1.97
CA VAL A 82 2.99 -9.06 -2.12
C VAL A 82 2.56 -8.98 -3.58
N ASN A 83 3.48 -8.73 -4.51
CA ASN A 83 3.20 -8.65 -5.95
C ASN A 83 2.72 -9.98 -6.57
N LYS A 84 2.94 -11.11 -5.90
CA LYS A 84 2.43 -12.43 -6.32
C LYS A 84 0.97 -12.66 -5.91
N ILE A 85 0.50 -11.89 -4.93
CA ILE A 85 -0.83 -12.03 -4.33
C ILE A 85 -1.77 -10.94 -4.88
N LEU A 86 -1.29 -9.70 -4.91
CA LEU A 86 -2.11 -8.55 -5.25
C LEU A 86 -2.25 -8.34 -6.76
N ILE A 87 -3.39 -7.76 -7.15
CA ILE A 87 -3.66 -7.30 -8.51
C ILE A 87 -3.52 -5.78 -8.58
N ARG A 88 -3.99 -5.06 -7.55
CA ARG A 88 -3.90 -3.58 -7.51
C ARG A 88 -3.56 -3.04 -6.13
N ILE A 89 -2.72 -2.00 -6.14
CA ILE A 89 -2.37 -1.22 -4.94
C ILE A 89 -2.71 0.24 -5.21
N ALA A 90 -3.51 0.83 -4.34
CA ALA A 90 -3.76 2.26 -4.32
C ALA A 90 -3.07 2.88 -3.11
N PHE A 91 -2.27 3.92 -3.34
CA PHE A 91 -1.64 4.71 -2.30
C PHE A 91 -2.38 6.03 -2.13
N LEU A 92 -2.90 6.31 -0.93
CA LEU A 92 -3.36 7.64 -0.57
C LEU A 92 -2.19 8.42 0.01
N MET A 93 -1.83 9.51 -0.68
CA MET A 93 -0.69 10.35 -0.34
C MET A 93 -1.15 11.80 -0.14
N PRO A 94 -0.39 12.63 0.61
CA PRO A 94 -0.62 14.07 0.65
C PRO A 94 -0.52 14.68 -0.75
N SER A 95 -1.40 15.63 -1.08
CA SER A 95 -1.46 16.26 -2.41
C SER A 95 -0.12 16.84 -2.87
N ALA A 96 0.65 17.43 -1.94
CA ALA A 96 1.97 18.00 -2.23
C ALA A 96 2.97 16.97 -2.79
N LEU A 97 2.91 15.72 -2.31
CA LEU A 97 3.80 14.65 -2.80
C LEU A 97 3.33 14.10 -4.15
N ILE A 98 2.02 14.00 -4.38
CA ILE A 98 1.46 13.53 -5.66
C ILE A 98 1.86 14.45 -6.81
N SER A 99 1.82 15.76 -6.59
CA SER A 99 2.22 16.75 -7.59
C SER A 99 3.72 16.72 -7.93
N GLN A 100 4.57 16.26 -6.99
CA GLN A 100 6.01 16.12 -7.20
C GLN A 100 6.38 14.80 -7.87
N LEU A 101 5.53 13.77 -7.75
CA LEU A 101 5.83 12.42 -8.21
C LEU A 101 5.74 12.22 -9.73
N SER A 102 5.49 13.26 -10.54
CA SER A 102 5.37 13.18 -12.01
C SER A 102 4.69 11.89 -12.44
N ILE A 103 3.39 11.80 -12.14
CA ILE A 103 2.50 10.61 -12.21
C ILE A 103 2.72 9.75 -13.49
N GLU A 104 3.22 10.33 -14.57
CA GLU A 104 3.59 9.67 -15.83
C GLU A 104 4.70 8.61 -15.68
N GLN A 105 5.78 8.86 -14.94
CA GLN A 105 6.91 7.90 -14.84
C GLN A 105 6.59 6.66 -13.99
N ALA A 106 5.62 6.75 -13.08
CA ALA A 106 5.16 5.61 -12.28
C ALA A 106 4.09 4.76 -13.00
N MET A 107 3.40 5.33 -13.99
CA MET A 107 2.36 4.65 -14.76
C MET A 107 2.92 3.81 -15.92
N GLU A 108 4.01 4.23 -16.55
CA GLU A 108 4.58 3.54 -17.72
C GLU A 108 5.41 2.29 -17.38
N ALA A 109 5.98 2.18 -16.18
CA ALA A 109 6.96 1.12 -15.88
C ALA A 109 6.38 -0.30 -15.72
N ARG A 110 5.06 -0.54 -15.86
CA ARG A 110 4.43 -1.82 -15.49
C ARG A 110 3.22 -2.25 -16.33
N GLU A 111 3.07 -1.83 -17.58
CA GLU A 111 2.04 -2.43 -18.44
C GLU A 111 2.26 -3.93 -18.71
N SER A 112 3.47 -4.46 -18.46
CA SER A 112 3.80 -5.89 -18.52
C SER A 112 3.63 -6.65 -17.20
N ALA A 113 3.35 -5.99 -16.07
CA ALA A 113 3.27 -6.63 -14.76
C ALA A 113 1.82 -6.91 -14.35
N LYS A 114 1.55 -8.11 -13.79
CA LYS A 114 0.23 -8.49 -13.25
C LYS A 114 -0.27 -7.52 -12.15
N LEU A 115 0.64 -6.83 -11.47
CA LEU A 115 0.32 -5.86 -10.42
C LEU A 115 0.32 -4.43 -10.97
N ARG A 116 -0.79 -3.71 -10.71
CA ARG A 116 -0.91 -2.28 -11.00
C ARG A 116 -0.84 -1.45 -9.73
N VAL A 117 -0.12 -0.34 -9.77
CA VAL A 117 0.01 0.59 -8.64
C VAL A 117 -0.43 1.98 -9.08
N ARG A 118 -1.22 2.67 -8.26
CA ARG A 118 -1.60 4.08 -8.50
C ARG A 118 -1.64 4.89 -7.21
N PHE A 119 -1.47 6.19 -7.36
CA PHE A 119 -1.48 7.16 -6.27
C PHE A 119 -2.73 8.06 -6.37
N PHE A 120 -3.34 8.36 -5.23
CA PHE A 120 -4.57 9.11 -5.13
C PHE A 120 -4.50 10.10 -3.98
N LYS A 121 -5.20 11.23 -4.13
CA LYS A 121 -5.42 12.21 -3.06
C LYS A 121 -6.72 11.99 -2.28
N ASP A 122 -7.64 11.25 -2.89
CA ASP A 122 -9.00 11.02 -2.39
C ASP A 122 -9.27 9.51 -2.27
N GLU A 123 -9.80 9.12 -1.12
CA GLU A 123 -10.06 7.71 -0.81
C GLU A 123 -11.15 7.12 -1.70
N ASN A 124 -12.20 7.87 -2.03
CA ASN A 124 -13.29 7.37 -2.86
C ASN A 124 -12.80 7.07 -4.28
N LEU A 125 -11.98 7.94 -4.86
CA LEU A 125 -11.36 7.69 -6.16
C LEU A 125 -10.45 6.46 -6.15
N ALA A 126 -9.67 6.27 -5.08
CA ALA A 126 -8.82 5.10 -4.92
C ALA A 126 -9.63 3.80 -4.83
N ILE A 127 -10.68 3.78 -4.00
CA ILE A 127 -11.58 2.63 -3.83
C ILE A 127 -12.29 2.33 -5.14
N ASN A 128 -12.82 3.34 -5.83
CA ASN A 128 -13.47 3.17 -7.12
C ASN A 128 -12.51 2.57 -8.16
N TRP A 129 -11.25 2.99 -8.18
CA TRP A 129 -10.25 2.41 -9.08
C TRP A 129 -9.87 0.96 -8.70
N LEU A 130 -9.76 0.65 -7.42
CA LEU A 130 -9.51 -0.72 -6.96
C LEU A 130 -10.67 -1.65 -7.36
N LYS A 131 -11.91 -1.22 -7.12
CA LYS A 131 -13.13 -1.99 -7.38
C LYS A 131 -13.52 -2.04 -8.85
N ASN A 132 -13.15 -1.05 -9.67
CA ASN A 132 -13.48 -1.03 -11.10
C ASN A 132 -12.73 -2.12 -11.86
N THR A 133 -13.33 -3.29 -11.99
CA THR A 133 -12.97 -4.27 -13.01
C THR A 133 -13.29 -3.69 -14.38
N TYR A 134 -12.35 -2.98 -15.02
CA TYR A 134 -12.41 -2.83 -16.47
C TYR A 134 -12.26 -4.23 -17.08
N GLY A 135 -13.42 -4.82 -17.35
CA GLY A 135 -13.65 -6.16 -17.87
C GLY A 135 -15.16 -6.36 -17.92
N GLY A 136 -15.81 -5.79 -18.93
CA GLY A 136 -17.24 -6.03 -19.18
C GLY A 136 -18.00 -4.87 -19.84
N LYS A 137 -17.64 -4.51 -21.07
CA LYS A 137 -18.47 -4.74 -22.27
C LYS A 137 -17.59 -4.60 -23.51
#